data_AF-A0A1L8PG36-F1
#
_entry.id   AF-A0A1L8PG36-F1
#
_cell.length_a   1.000
_cell.length_b   1.000
_cell.length_c   1.000
_cell.angle_alpha   90.00
_cell.angle_beta   90.00
_cell.angle_gamma   90.00
#
_symmetry.space_group_name_H-M   'P 1'
#
loop_
_entity.id
_entity.type
_entity.pdbx_description
1 polymer ?
#
loop_
_entity_poly.entity_id
_entity_poly.type
_entity_poly.pdbx_seq_one_letter_code
_entity_poly.pdbx_strand_id
1 'polypeptide(L)'
;MKGQLDSLNELKRDLEGELEKAGFTKEEREYKPHITLVRQASLDKPFEIVKEEVSVPHSEIIAGSISLMESTRIDGELVYRAIYNKSI
;
A
#
# COMPACT_ATOMS: atom_id res chain seq x y z
N MET A 1 8.61 -10.76 -14.88
CA MET A 1 9.32 -10.82 -13.58
C MET A 1 8.29 -10.70 -12.48
N LYS A 2 8.24 -11.63 -11.52
CA LYS A 2 7.57 -11.37 -10.25
C LYS A 2 8.53 -10.46 -9.47
N GLY A 3 8.09 -9.29 -9.02
CA GLY A 3 8.93 -8.40 -8.21
C GLY A 3 9.39 -9.08 -6.91
N GLN A 4 10.08 -8.37 -6.03
CA GLN A 4 10.54 -8.88 -4.72
C GLN A 4 9.38 -9.04 -3.70
N LEU A 5 8.35 -9.80 -4.08
CA LEU A 5 7.14 -10.00 -3.26
C LEU A 5 7.44 -10.74 -1.96
N ASP A 6 8.39 -11.67 -1.96
CA ASP A 6 8.80 -12.39 -0.76
C ASP A 6 9.39 -11.43 0.28
N SER A 7 10.26 -10.51 -0.17
CA SER A 7 10.84 -9.47 0.69
C SER A 7 9.78 -8.52 1.27
N LEU A 8 8.73 -8.17 0.49
CA LEU A 8 7.62 -7.37 1.00
C LEU A 8 6.78 -8.13 2.04
N ASN A 9 6.58 -9.43 1.86
CA ASN A 9 5.87 -10.28 2.82
C ASN A 9 6.66 -10.44 4.12
N GLU A 10 7.98 -10.65 4.01
CA GLU A 10 8.88 -10.71 5.17
C GLU A 10 8.87 -9.40 5.96
N LEU A 11 9.01 -8.27 5.27
CA LEU A 11 8.92 -6.95 5.88
C LEU A 11 7.60 -6.76 6.63
N LYS A 12 6.46 -7.11 6.01
CA LYS A 12 5.14 -7.00 6.63
C LYS A 12 5.04 -7.86 7.89
N ARG A 13 5.48 -9.11 7.81
CA ARG A 13 5.45 -10.06 8.94
C ARG A 13 6.28 -9.56 10.11
N ASP A 14 7.51 -9.10 9.84
CA ASP A 14 8.42 -8.66 10.88
C ASP A 14 7.91 -7.36 11.54
N LEU A 15 7.40 -6.41 10.75
CA LEU A 15 6.79 -5.18 11.26
C LEU A 15 5.56 -5.46 12.12
N GLU A 16 4.65 -6.33 11.69
CA GLU A 16 3.47 -6.70 12.48
C GLU A 16 3.83 -7.44 13.77
N GLY A 17 4.89 -8.27 13.75
CA GLY A 17 5.38 -8.94 14.95
C GLY A 17 5.84 -7.94 16.02
N GLU A 18 6.56 -6.89 15.63
CA GLU A 18 6.99 -5.84 16.55
C GLU A 18 5.82 -4.94 17.00
N LEU A 19 4.89 -4.62 16.09
CA LEU A 19 3.68 -3.86 16.43
C LEU A 19 2.77 -4.64 17.40
N GLU A 20 2.63 -5.95 17.24
CA GLU A 20 1.87 -6.79 18.18
C GLU A 20 2.47 -6.78 19.58
N LYS A 21 3.80 -6.89 19.69
CA LYS A 21 4.51 -6.76 20.99
C LYS A 21 4.29 -5.40 21.63
N ALA A 22 4.13 -4.35 20.83
CA ALA A 22 3.80 -3.00 21.28
C ALA A 22 2.30 -2.78 21.60
N GLY A 23 1.46 -3.80 21.42
CA GLY A 23 0.03 -3.77 21.77
C GLY A 23 -0.91 -3.46 20.62
N PHE A 24 -0.44 -3.43 19.37
CA PHE A 24 -1.29 -3.25 18.19
C PHE A 24 -1.87 -4.59 17.72
N THR A 25 -3.14 -4.59 17.31
CA THR A 25 -3.77 -5.80 16.74
C THR A 25 -3.26 -6.04 15.32
N LYS A 26 -2.95 -7.30 15.01
CA LYS A 26 -2.58 -7.72 13.64
C LYS A 26 -3.76 -7.61 12.69
N GLU A 27 -3.45 -7.39 11.41
CA GLU A 27 -4.45 -7.47 10.34
C GLU A 27 -4.73 -8.95 10.02
N GLU A 28 -6.00 -9.36 10.09
CA GLU A 28 -6.43 -10.74 9.80
C GLU A 28 -6.49 -11.01 8.29
N ARG A 29 -6.62 -9.96 7.47
CA ARG A 29 -6.65 -10.08 6.01
C ARG A 29 -5.28 -10.48 5.47
N GLU A 30 -5.31 -11.40 4.50
CA GLU A 30 -4.13 -11.76 3.71
C GLU A 30 -3.48 -10.52 3.10
N TYR A 31 -2.16 -10.39 3.29
CA TYR A 31 -1.40 -9.30 2.72
C TYR A 31 -1.24 -9.50 1.22
N LYS A 32 -1.78 -8.56 0.45
CA LYS A 32 -1.63 -8.48 -1.01
C LYS A 32 -0.96 -7.17 -1.35
N PRO A 33 0.34 -7.14 -1.68
CA PRO A 33 1.00 -5.90 -2.10
C PRO A 33 0.26 -5.26 -3.28
N HIS A 34 -0.30 -4.06 -3.08
CA HIS A 34 -1.09 -3.35 -4.10
C HIS A 34 -0.98 -1.84 -3.91
N ILE A 35 -1.21 -1.09 -4.99
CA ILE A 35 -1.40 0.36 -4.97
C ILE A 35 -2.87 0.62 -5.28
N THR A 36 -3.57 1.32 -4.38
CA THR A 36 -4.95 1.72 -4.64
C THR A 36 -4.97 2.79 -5.74
N LEU A 37 -5.62 2.50 -6.87
CA LEU A 37 -5.79 3.49 -7.96
C LEU A 37 -7.03 4.37 -7.77
N VAL A 38 -8.13 3.77 -7.29
CA VAL A 38 -9.41 4.45 -7.08
C VAL A 38 -10.16 3.80 -5.93
N ARG A 39 -10.94 4.59 -5.19
CA ARG A 39 -11.86 4.13 -4.15
C ARG A 39 -13.29 4.51 -4.54
N GLN A 40 -14.26 3.65 -4.21
CA GLN A 40 -15.69 3.91 -4.46
C GLN A 40 -15.98 4.31 -5.91
N ALA A 41 -15.34 3.64 -6.88
CA ALA A 41 -15.50 3.97 -8.29
C ALA A 41 -16.95 3.76 -8.73
N SER A 42 -17.53 4.79 -9.36
CA SER A 42 -18.75 4.65 -10.16
C SER A 42 -18.29 4.48 -11.61
N LEU A 43 -18.64 3.34 -12.22
CA LEU A 43 -18.18 2.98 -13.55
C LEU A 43 -19.35 3.04 -14.52
N ASP A 44 -19.17 3.73 -15.63
CA ASP A 44 -20.17 3.81 -16.71
C ASP A 44 -20.20 2.52 -17.56
N LYS A 45 -19.24 1.62 -17.34
CA LYS A 45 -19.11 0.30 -17.98
C LYS A 45 -18.81 -0.77 -16.93
N PRO A 46 -19.08 -2.05 -17.21
CA PRO A 46 -18.63 -3.16 -16.37
C PRO A 46 -17.11 -3.13 -16.10
N PHE A 47 -16.72 -3.52 -14.88
CA PHE A 47 -15.32 -3.50 -14.44
C PHE A 47 -14.37 -4.28 -15.35
N GLU A 48 -14.79 -5.44 -15.89
CA GLU A 48 -13.94 -6.23 -16.79
C GLU A 48 -13.56 -5.46 -18.06
N ILE A 49 -14.45 -4.62 -18.59
CA ILE A 49 -14.14 -3.75 -19.75
C ILE A 49 -13.15 -2.66 -19.35
N VAL A 50 -13.40 -1.99 -18.21
CA VAL A 50 -12.51 -0.94 -17.70
C VAL A 50 -11.10 -1.48 -17.46
N LYS A 51 -11.00 -2.69 -16.89
CA LYS A 51 -9.73 -3.37 -16.61
C LYS A 51 -8.90 -3.61 -17.87
N GLU A 52 -9.53 -3.92 -19.00
CA GLU A 52 -8.85 -4.08 -20.29
C GLU A 52 -8.42 -2.74 -20.90
N GLU A 53 -9.15 -1.66 -20.63
CA GLU A 53 -8.84 -0.29 -21.08
C GLU A 53 -7.74 0.38 -20.24
N VAL A 54 -7.53 -0.05 -18.99
CA VAL A 54 -6.50 0.51 -18.11
C VAL A 54 -5.12 0.04 -18.53
N SER A 55 -4.33 0.96 -19.09
CA SER A 55 -2.91 0.75 -19.33
C SER A 55 -2.09 1.07 -18.07
N VAL A 56 -1.48 0.05 -17.48
CA VAL A 56 -0.47 0.25 -16.43
C VAL A 56 0.90 0.20 -17.08
N PRO A 57 1.70 1.28 -17.02
CA PRO A 57 3.03 1.29 -17.61
C PRO A 57 3.89 0.22 -16.95
N HIS A 58 4.66 -0.51 -17.76
CA HIS A 58 5.70 -1.38 -17.22
C HIS A 58 6.81 -0.48 -16.67
N SER A 59 6.97 -0.47 -15.35
CA SER A 59 7.99 0.33 -14.68
C SER A 59 8.58 -0.47 -13.53
N GLU A 60 9.90 -0.50 -13.48
CA GLU A 60 10.63 -1.00 -12.32
C GLU A 60 10.66 0.11 -11.27
N ILE A 61 10.21 -0.22 -10.05
CA ILE A 61 10.21 0.69 -8.92
C ILE A 61 11.25 0.17 -7.93
N ILE A 62 12.23 1.00 -7.60
CA ILE A 62 13.21 0.71 -6.56
C ILE A 62 12.68 1.29 -5.25
N ALA A 63 12.32 0.41 -4.31
CA ALA A 63 11.92 0.79 -2.96
C ALA A 63 13.17 0.95 -2.07
N GLY A 64 13.68 2.18 -1.92
CA GLY A 64 14.88 2.47 -1.12
C GLY A 64 14.62 2.92 0.33
N SER A 65 13.36 3.05 0.74
CA SER A 65 13.01 3.40 2.13
C SER A 65 11.59 2.98 2.50
N ILE A 66 11.34 2.94 3.80
CA ILE A 66 10.02 2.76 4.41
C ILE A 66 9.70 4.02 5.21
N SER A 67 8.48 4.52 5.08
CA SER A 67 8.00 5.68 5.84
C SER A 67 6.85 5.30 6.76
N LEU A 68 6.87 5.81 7.99
CA LEU A 68 5.68 5.87 8.82
C LEU A 68 4.88 7.11 8.41
N MET A 69 3.62 6.90 8.03
CA MET A 69 2.75 7.94 7.49
C MET A 69 1.64 8.27 8.49
N GLU A 70 1.42 9.55 8.75
CA GLU A 70 0.24 10.09 9.38
C GLU A 70 -0.85 10.33 8.32
N SER A 71 -2.06 9.85 8.59
CA SER A 71 -3.26 10.11 7.80
C SER A 71 -4.13 11.11 8.55
N THR A 72 -4.16 12.37 8.12
CA THR A 72 -4.88 13.45 8.80
C THR A 72 -5.83 14.19 7.85
N ARG A 73 -6.73 15.01 8.40
CA ARG A 73 -7.57 15.91 7.61
C ARG A 73 -7.23 17.37 7.88
N ILE A 74 -6.99 18.12 6.82
CA ILE A 74 -6.75 19.57 6.86
C ILE A 74 -7.84 20.19 5.99
N ASP A 75 -8.66 21.08 6.57
CA ASP A 75 -9.79 21.72 5.88
C ASP A 75 -10.76 20.74 5.19
N GLY A 76 -10.92 19.55 5.78
CA GLY A 76 -11.78 18.48 5.26
C GLY A 76 -11.11 17.56 4.23
N GLU A 77 -9.93 17.91 3.72
CA GLU A 77 -9.17 17.12 2.76
C GLU A 77 -8.26 16.10 3.45
N LEU A 78 -8.20 14.88 2.91
CA LEU A 78 -7.31 13.82 3.40
C LEU A 78 -5.87 14.09 2.97
N VAL A 79 -4.98 14.28 3.94
CA VAL A 79 -3.55 14.54 3.72
C VAL A 79 -2.73 13.44 4.36
N TYR A 80 -1.73 12.94 3.62
CA TYR A 80 -0.75 11.97 4.11
C TYR A 80 0.59 12.65 4.36
N ARG A 81 1.13 12.53 5.58
CA ARG A 81 2.40 13.15 5.98
C ARG A 81 3.37 12.08 6.46
N ALA A 82 4.58 12.04 5.91
CA ALA A 82 5.63 11.19 6.45
C ALA A 82 6.10 11.79 7.80
N ILE A 83 6.01 11.01 8.87
CA ILE A 83 6.44 11.41 10.22
C ILE A 83 7.75 10.73 10.63
N TYR A 84 8.14 9.67 9.92
CA TYR A 84 9.44 9.02 10.06
C TYR A 84 9.80 8.31 8.76
N ASN A 85 11.08 8.25 8.42
CA ASN A 85 11.60 7.56 7.25
C ASN A 85 12.83 6.73 7.63
N LYS A 86 12.92 5.52 7.08
CA LYS A 86 14.05 4.61 7.26
C LYS A 86 14.48 4.07 5.90
N SER A 87 15.71 4.40 5.49
CA SER A 87 16.33 3.79 4.31
C SER A 87 16.60 2.29 4.53
N ILE A 88 16.51 1.53 3.44
CA ILE A 88 16.73 0.06 3.37
C ILE A 88 17.94 -0.23 2.48
#